data_AF-A0A417LQ43-F1
#
_entry.id   AF-A0A417LQ43-F1
#
_cell.length_a   1.000
_cell.length_b   1.000
_cell.length_c   1.000
_cell.angle_alpha   90.00
_cell.angle_beta   90.00
_cell.angle_gamma   90.00
#
_symmetry.space_group_name_H-M   'P 1'
#
loop_
_entity.id
_entity.type
_entity.pdbx_description
1 polymer ?
#
loop_
_entity_poly.entity_id
_entity_poly.type
_entity_poly.pdbx_seq_one_letter_code
_entity_poly.pdbx_strand_id
1 'polypeptide(L)'
;MRQDLKKGFWGFGLKKREAFVTMGAEKTSEGGDDMTALEFIHKHQNDEDNGECLILPDGSVEEPLPSHIGRLVELTGMDAGALHGRMEKNMEPLFWLVEYTGCMSVWQTRVVAPTVPTGQQQAALEELHDAAFLAPKYLMQTPGQEYVESVHQAKEELGDR
;
A
#
# COMPACT_ATOMS: atom_id res chain seq x y z
N MET A 1 57.06 48.83 27.46
CA MET A 1 56.86 49.47 26.13
C MET A 1 57.28 48.45 25.08
N ARG A 2 56.35 47.99 24.21
CA ARG A 2 56.54 47.17 22.98
C ARG A 2 57.16 45.76 23.19
N GLN A 3 56.32 44.72 23.29
CA GLN A 3 55.90 43.79 22.21
C GLN A 3 57.06 43.00 21.59
N ASP A 4 57.05 41.68 21.76
CA ASP A 4 57.31 40.76 20.64
C ASP A 4 56.76 39.35 20.90
N LEU A 5 55.99 38.90 19.92
CA LEU A 5 55.08 37.75 19.92
C LEU A 5 55.82 36.54 19.32
N LYS A 6 56.07 35.49 20.13
CA LYS A 6 56.62 34.22 19.63
C LYS A 6 55.49 33.22 19.35
N LYS A 7 55.36 32.91 18.05
CA LYS A 7 55.26 31.58 17.41
C LYS A 7 54.49 30.49 18.16
N GLY A 8 53.42 30.00 17.54
CA GLY A 8 52.76 28.75 17.96
C GLY A 8 51.71 28.30 16.97
N PHE A 9 52.15 27.58 15.95
CA PHE A 9 51.36 26.87 14.94
C PHE A 9 50.50 25.79 15.63
N TRP A 10 49.17 25.91 15.57
CA TRP A 10 48.18 24.86 15.82
C TRP A 10 47.31 24.83 14.55
N GLY A 11 47.18 23.72 13.83
CA GLY A 11 46.73 22.44 14.34
C GLY A 11 45.35 22.19 13.74
N PHE A 12 45.36 21.62 12.54
CA PHE A 12 44.22 21.15 11.77
C PHE A 12 43.28 20.31 12.65
N GLY A 13 41.96 20.56 12.61
CA GLY A 13 41.03 19.76 13.41
C GLY A 13 39.59 20.23 13.41
N LEU A 14 39.03 20.51 12.24
CA LEU A 14 37.58 20.69 12.07
C LEU A 14 36.88 19.36 12.39
N LYS A 15 36.38 19.20 13.62
CA LYS A 15 35.55 18.05 13.99
C LYS A 15 34.15 18.55 14.38
N LYS A 16 33.36 18.87 13.36
CA LYS A 16 31.89 18.86 13.44
C LYS A 16 31.49 17.44 13.83
N ARG A 17 30.97 17.25 15.04
CA ARG A 17 30.19 16.05 15.37
C ARG A 17 28.74 16.42 15.14
N GLU A 18 28.25 16.01 13.99
CA GLU A 18 26.83 15.95 13.70
C GLU A 18 26.26 14.88 14.64
N ALA A 19 25.38 15.30 15.55
CA ALA A 19 24.53 14.37 16.27
C ALA A 19 23.43 13.95 15.28
N PHE A 20 23.76 12.98 14.44
CA PHE A 20 22.80 12.30 13.59
C PHE A 20 22.02 11.34 14.51
N VAL A 21 21.00 11.87 15.18
CA VAL A 21 19.94 11.05 15.73
C VAL A 21 19.19 10.53 14.51
N THR A 22 19.49 9.31 14.10
CA THR A 22 18.55 8.48 13.36
C THR A 22 17.31 8.30 14.24
N MET A 23 16.40 9.26 14.20
CA MET A 23 14.99 8.97 14.38
C MET A 23 14.65 8.05 13.23
N GLY A 24 14.68 6.74 13.52
CA GLY A 24 13.93 5.80 12.72
C GLY A 24 12.51 6.33 12.71
N ALA A 25 12.10 6.88 11.56
CA ALA A 25 10.70 7.03 11.26
C ALA A 25 10.17 5.60 11.15
N GLU A 26 9.82 5.02 12.29
CA GLU A 26 8.65 4.17 12.37
C GLU A 26 7.51 4.99 11.76
N LYS A 27 7.33 4.85 10.45
CA LYS A 27 6.07 5.19 9.80
C LYS A 27 5.05 4.23 10.40
N THR A 28 4.50 4.59 11.54
CA THR A 28 3.11 4.29 11.79
C THR A 28 2.36 5.10 10.73
N SER A 29 2.14 4.51 9.56
CA SER A 29 0.88 4.80 8.91
C SER A 29 -0.16 4.56 9.99
N GLU A 30 -1.05 5.52 10.24
CA GLU A 30 -2.33 5.17 10.84
C GLU A 30 -2.98 4.22 9.83
N GLY A 31 -2.59 2.94 9.93
CA GLY A 31 -3.02 1.86 9.07
C GLY A 31 -4.46 1.59 9.42
N GLY A 32 -5.30 1.39 8.40
CA GLY A 32 -6.60 0.76 8.63
C GLY A 32 -6.35 -0.49 9.47
N ASP A 33 -7.17 -0.67 10.50
CA ASP A 33 -7.01 -1.78 11.44
C ASP A 33 -7.05 -3.09 10.65
N ASP A 34 -5.90 -3.72 10.43
CA ASP A 34 -5.78 -4.99 9.73
C ASP A 34 -6.46 -6.07 10.57
N MET A 35 -7.52 -6.65 10.03
CA MET A 35 -8.35 -7.61 10.75
C MET A 35 -8.55 -8.90 9.95
N THR A 36 -8.91 -9.98 10.62
CA THR A 36 -9.32 -11.21 9.92
C THR A 36 -10.65 -11.01 9.22
N ALA A 37 -10.96 -11.83 8.21
CA ALA A 37 -12.26 -11.81 7.56
C ALA A 37 -13.42 -12.02 8.57
N LEU A 38 -13.23 -12.91 9.55
CA LEU A 38 -14.20 -13.13 10.61
C LEU A 38 -14.43 -11.89 11.50
N GLU A 39 -13.37 -11.17 11.87
CA GLU A 39 -13.47 -9.92 12.64
C GLU A 39 -14.18 -8.83 11.84
N PHE A 40 -13.86 -8.71 10.54
CA PHE A 40 -14.55 -7.81 9.61
C PHE A 40 -16.04 -8.13 9.54
N ILE A 41 -16.39 -9.41 9.33
CA ILE A 41 -17.78 -9.87 9.31
C ILE A 41 -18.47 -9.52 10.62
N HIS A 42 -17.87 -9.81 11.77
CA HIS A 42 -18.46 -9.51 13.06
C HIS A 42 -18.72 -8.02 13.28
N LYS A 43 -17.77 -7.18 12.85
CA LYS A 43 -17.84 -5.72 12.93
C LYS A 43 -18.97 -5.17 12.07
N HIS A 44 -19.17 -5.74 10.88
CA HIS A 44 -20.04 -5.16 9.84
C HIS A 44 -21.36 -5.92 9.58
N GLN A 45 -21.62 -7.03 10.25
CA GLN A 45 -22.81 -7.89 10.02
C GLN A 45 -24.17 -7.18 10.16
N ASN A 46 -24.22 -6.04 10.86
CA ASN A 46 -25.47 -5.29 11.10
C ASN A 46 -25.56 -4.02 10.25
N ASP A 47 -24.55 -3.74 9.43
CA ASP A 47 -24.49 -2.53 8.64
C ASP A 47 -25.25 -2.74 7.33
N GLU A 48 -26.01 -1.72 6.92
CA GLU A 48 -26.86 -1.84 5.71
C GLU A 48 -26.02 -1.82 4.41
N ASP A 49 -24.81 -1.25 4.43
CA ASP A 49 -23.98 -1.00 3.24
C ASP A 49 -22.54 -1.58 3.29
N ASN A 50 -22.13 -2.32 4.32
CA ASN A 50 -20.68 -2.49 4.62
C ASN A 50 -20.04 -3.81 4.13
N GLY A 51 -20.37 -4.22 2.90
CA GLY A 51 -19.73 -5.39 2.26
C GLY A 51 -18.38 -5.09 1.59
N GLU A 52 -17.93 -3.84 1.59
CA GLU A 52 -16.79 -3.40 0.79
C GLU A 52 -15.50 -3.39 1.62
N CYS A 53 -14.44 -3.97 1.09
CA CYS A 53 -13.15 -4.07 1.76
C CYS A 53 -11.98 -4.22 0.77
N LEU A 54 -10.76 -4.13 1.30
CA LEU A 54 -9.56 -4.64 0.65
C LEU A 54 -9.12 -5.93 1.33
N ILE A 55 -8.67 -6.92 0.56
CA ILE A 55 -8.00 -8.11 1.09
C ILE A 55 -6.52 -8.01 0.73
N LEU A 56 -5.67 -7.84 1.74
CA LEU A 56 -4.22 -7.73 1.62
C LEU A 56 -3.59 -9.07 1.19
N PRO A 57 -2.34 -9.09 0.69
CA PRO A 57 -1.69 -10.31 0.22
C PRO A 57 -1.60 -11.44 1.25
N ASP A 58 -1.55 -11.10 2.54
CA ASP A 58 -1.53 -12.06 3.66
C ASP A 58 -2.92 -12.55 4.10
N GLY A 59 -3.98 -12.09 3.42
CA GLY A 59 -5.37 -12.45 3.70
C GLY A 59 -6.04 -11.62 4.79
N SER A 60 -5.34 -10.66 5.41
CA SER A 60 -5.99 -9.68 6.27
C SER A 60 -6.92 -8.77 5.45
N VAL A 61 -7.92 -8.23 6.12
CA VAL A 61 -8.99 -7.41 5.54
C VAL A 61 -8.90 -6.02 6.13
N GLU A 62 -8.98 -5.00 5.28
CA GLU A 62 -9.03 -3.60 5.68
C GLU A 62 -10.28 -2.92 5.12
N GLU A 63 -10.82 -1.95 5.86
CA GLU A 63 -11.81 -1.04 5.31
C GLU A 63 -11.21 -0.23 4.15
N PRO A 64 -11.96 0.01 3.07
CA PRO A 64 -11.45 0.71 1.90
C PRO A 64 -11.57 2.22 2.11
N LEU A 65 -11.14 2.74 3.26
CA LEU A 65 -11.20 4.17 3.59
C LEU A 65 -9.88 4.86 3.22
N PRO A 66 -9.91 6.07 2.64
CA PRO A 66 -11.08 6.90 2.34
C PRO A 66 -11.87 6.47 1.08
N SER A 67 -11.30 5.59 0.27
CA SER A 67 -11.94 4.88 -0.87
C SER A 67 -11.04 3.70 -1.27
N HIS A 68 -11.51 2.72 -2.05
CA HIS A 68 -10.64 1.62 -2.51
C HIS A 68 -9.36 2.13 -3.17
N ILE A 69 -9.47 3.06 -4.12
CA ILE A 69 -8.31 3.66 -4.80
C ILE A 69 -7.45 4.45 -3.80
N GLY A 70 -8.07 5.26 -2.95
CA GLY A 70 -7.34 6.06 -1.96
C GLY A 70 -6.50 5.18 -1.03
N ARG A 71 -7.09 4.11 -0.50
CA ARG A 71 -6.42 3.16 0.38
C ARG A 71 -5.32 2.38 -0.34
N LEU A 72 -5.57 1.91 -1.57
CA LEU A 72 -4.53 1.26 -2.39
C LEU A 72 -3.35 2.19 -2.67
N VAL A 73 -3.60 3.48 -2.92
CA VAL A 73 -2.54 4.50 -3.08
C VAL A 73 -1.72 4.61 -1.80
N GLU A 74 -2.34 4.69 -0.63
CA GLU A 74 -1.65 4.72 0.67
C GLU A 74 -0.76 3.50 0.88
N LEU A 75 -1.25 2.30 0.54
CA LEU A 75 -0.53 1.03 0.67
C LEU A 75 0.72 0.97 -0.21
N THR A 76 0.78 1.71 -1.33
CA THR A 76 2.02 1.79 -2.13
C THR A 76 3.14 2.53 -1.40
N GLY A 77 2.81 3.37 -0.40
CA GLY A 77 3.76 4.27 0.25
C GLY A 77 4.28 5.41 -0.63
N MET A 78 3.75 5.57 -1.85
CA MET A 78 4.15 6.57 -2.84
C MET A 78 3.22 7.79 -2.84
N ASP A 79 3.74 8.93 -3.31
CA ASP A 79 2.90 10.10 -3.62
C ASP A 79 1.99 9.81 -4.83
N ALA A 80 0.74 10.28 -4.77
CA ALA A 80 -0.27 10.05 -5.81
C ALA A 80 0.17 10.59 -7.19
N GLY A 81 0.90 11.71 -7.24
CA GLY A 81 1.46 12.26 -8.48
C GLY A 81 2.56 11.37 -9.06
N ALA A 82 3.37 10.74 -8.21
CA ALA A 82 4.38 9.77 -8.64
C ALA A 82 3.74 8.50 -9.22
N LEU A 83 2.66 8.00 -8.63
CA LEU A 83 1.91 6.87 -9.19
C LEU A 83 1.26 7.24 -10.52
N HIS A 84 0.61 8.40 -10.61
CA HIS A 84 -0.06 8.82 -11.83
C HIS A 84 0.90 8.98 -13.01
N GLY A 85 2.15 9.40 -12.76
CA GLY A 85 3.18 9.49 -13.80
C GLY A 85 3.65 8.14 -14.36
N ARG A 86 3.33 7.02 -13.70
CA ARG A 86 3.72 5.65 -14.09
C ARG A 86 2.62 4.89 -14.83
N MET A 87 1.38 5.34 -14.69
CA MET A 87 0.23 4.75 -15.38
C MET A 87 0.10 5.33 -16.79
N GLU A 88 -0.18 4.48 -17.79
CA GLU A 88 -0.53 4.98 -19.11
C GLU A 88 -1.88 5.72 -19.07
N LYS A 89 -2.06 6.76 -19.89
CA LYS A 89 -3.24 7.65 -19.85
C LYS A 89 -4.60 6.97 -19.99
N ASN A 90 -4.65 5.78 -20.58
CA ASN A 90 -5.87 5.02 -20.82
C ASN A 90 -6.08 3.87 -19.82
N MET A 91 -5.15 3.65 -18.90
CA MET A 91 -5.26 2.61 -17.88
C MET A 91 -6.22 3.05 -16.79
N GLU A 92 -7.15 2.15 -16.45
CA GLU A 92 -7.99 2.31 -15.26
C GLU A 92 -7.14 2.16 -13.99
N PRO A 93 -7.08 3.18 -13.11
CA PRO A 93 -6.18 3.17 -11.94
C PRO A 93 -6.41 2.00 -10.99
N LEU A 94 -7.65 1.55 -10.84
CA LEU A 94 -8.01 0.45 -9.94
C LEU A 94 -7.28 -0.85 -10.32
N PHE A 95 -7.33 -1.25 -11.60
CA PHE A 95 -6.67 -2.46 -12.09
C PHE A 95 -5.15 -2.38 -11.92
N TRP A 96 -4.56 -1.22 -12.19
CA TRP A 96 -3.13 -1.02 -12.02
C TRP A 96 -2.72 -1.10 -10.54
N LEU A 97 -3.47 -0.46 -9.65
CA LEU A 97 -3.17 -0.43 -8.21
C LEU A 97 -3.35 -1.79 -7.54
N VAL A 98 -4.40 -2.54 -7.92
CA VAL A 98 -4.61 -3.92 -7.48
C VAL A 98 -3.42 -4.80 -7.88
N GLU A 99 -2.93 -4.69 -9.11
CA GLU A 99 -1.76 -5.45 -9.56
C GLU A 99 -0.46 -4.99 -8.88
N TYR A 100 -0.30 -3.68 -8.68
CA TYR A 100 0.89 -3.11 -8.05
C TYR A 100 1.02 -3.54 -6.58
N THR A 101 -0.06 -3.37 -5.81
CA THR A 101 -0.12 -3.70 -4.38
C THR A 101 -0.28 -5.20 -4.12
N GLY A 102 -0.83 -5.95 -5.08
CA GLY A 102 -1.22 -7.34 -4.90
C GLY A 102 -2.47 -7.53 -4.04
N CYS A 103 -3.21 -6.47 -3.73
CA CYS A 103 -4.44 -6.53 -2.92
C CYS A 103 -5.66 -6.87 -3.78
N MET A 104 -6.67 -7.54 -3.20
CA MET A 104 -7.99 -7.61 -3.83
C MET A 104 -8.84 -6.41 -3.41
N SER A 105 -9.58 -5.84 -4.35
CA SER A 105 -10.57 -4.80 -4.09
C SER A 105 -11.97 -5.39 -4.17
N VAL A 106 -12.70 -5.38 -3.06
CA VAL A 106 -13.97 -6.11 -2.90
C VAL A 106 -15.13 -5.13 -2.71
N TRP A 107 -16.14 -5.31 -3.55
CA TRP A 107 -17.49 -4.78 -3.42
C TRP A 107 -18.47 -5.96 -3.29
N GLN A 108 -19.69 -5.69 -2.82
CA GLN A 108 -20.73 -6.73 -2.76
C GLN A 108 -20.96 -7.41 -4.13
N THR A 109 -20.92 -6.65 -5.23
CA THR A 109 -21.26 -7.16 -6.57
C THR A 109 -20.07 -7.33 -7.49
N ARG A 110 -18.86 -6.97 -7.04
CA ARG A 110 -17.67 -6.94 -7.88
C ARG A 110 -16.42 -7.20 -7.04
N VAL A 111 -15.51 -8.00 -7.58
CA VAL A 111 -14.17 -8.19 -7.03
C VAL A 111 -13.17 -7.91 -8.13
N VAL A 112 -12.18 -7.06 -7.85
CA VAL A 112 -11.02 -6.88 -8.71
C VAL A 112 -9.82 -7.48 -7.98
N ALA A 113 -9.34 -8.61 -8.48
CA ALA A 113 -8.22 -9.36 -7.90
C ALA A 113 -6.94 -9.16 -8.73
N PRO A 114 -5.74 -9.24 -8.13
CA PRO A 114 -4.50 -9.26 -8.90
C PRO A 114 -4.47 -10.49 -9.81
N THR A 115 -3.62 -10.49 -10.84
CA THR A 115 -3.52 -11.60 -11.80
C THR A 115 -3.18 -12.93 -11.11
N VAL A 116 -2.42 -12.88 -10.00
CA VAL A 116 -2.06 -14.05 -9.19
C VAL A 116 -2.41 -13.80 -7.72
N PRO A 117 -3.66 -14.07 -7.30
CA PRO A 117 -4.05 -13.91 -5.91
C PRO A 117 -3.48 -15.00 -5.01
N THR A 118 -3.15 -14.66 -3.77
CA THR A 118 -2.62 -15.63 -2.80
C THR A 118 -3.71 -16.58 -2.30
N GLY A 119 -3.30 -17.75 -1.78
CA GLY A 119 -4.25 -18.69 -1.17
C GLY A 119 -4.95 -18.11 0.06
N GLN A 120 -4.27 -17.23 0.81
CA GLN A 120 -4.85 -16.55 1.97
C GLN A 120 -5.92 -15.55 1.55
N GLN A 121 -5.69 -14.81 0.46
CA GLN A 121 -6.71 -13.92 -0.10
C GLN A 121 -7.95 -14.69 -0.59
N GLN A 122 -7.74 -15.83 -1.25
CA GLN A 122 -8.85 -16.67 -1.71
C GLN A 122 -9.67 -17.21 -0.53
N ALA A 123 -9.02 -17.63 0.56
CA ALA A 123 -9.70 -18.09 1.77
C ALA A 123 -10.51 -16.96 2.43
N ALA A 124 -9.93 -15.77 2.59
CA ALA A 124 -10.64 -14.61 3.13
C ALA A 124 -11.85 -14.21 2.26
N LEU A 125 -11.71 -14.25 0.93
CA LEU A 125 -12.80 -13.98 0.01
C LEU A 125 -13.92 -15.01 0.10
N GLU A 126 -13.57 -16.29 0.26
CA GLU A 126 -14.53 -17.39 0.47
C GLU A 126 -15.32 -17.19 1.78
N GLU A 127 -14.65 -16.83 2.87
CA GLU A 127 -15.31 -16.51 4.15
C GLU A 127 -16.31 -15.35 4.03
N LEU A 128 -15.91 -14.27 3.34
CA LEU A 128 -16.80 -13.13 3.08
C LEU A 128 -18.01 -13.53 2.23
N HIS A 129 -17.79 -14.36 1.20
CA HIS A 129 -18.88 -14.85 0.35
C HIS A 129 -19.87 -15.72 1.13
N ASP A 130 -19.37 -16.65 1.95
CA ASP A 130 -20.20 -17.56 2.75
C ASP A 130 -20.99 -16.82 3.84
N ALA A 131 -20.46 -15.71 4.34
CA ALA A 131 -21.16 -14.79 5.26
C ALA A 131 -22.16 -13.85 4.55
N ALA A 132 -22.38 -13.99 3.24
CA ALA A 132 -23.25 -13.17 2.41
C ALA A 132 -22.83 -11.68 2.30
N PHE A 133 -21.54 -11.38 2.49
CA PHE A 133 -20.99 -10.05 2.21
C PHE A 133 -20.80 -9.81 0.70
N LEU A 134 -20.76 -10.88 -0.09
CA LEU A 134 -20.79 -10.82 -1.55
C LEU A 134 -22.12 -11.36 -2.08
N ALA A 135 -22.59 -10.74 -3.16
CA ALA A 135 -23.72 -11.23 -3.93
C ALA A 135 -23.38 -12.62 -4.52
N PRO A 136 -24.31 -13.59 -4.55
CA PRO A 136 -24.04 -14.94 -5.05
C PRO A 136 -23.51 -15.04 -6.49
N LYS A 137 -23.61 -13.96 -7.27
CA LYS A 137 -23.12 -13.83 -8.66
C LYS A 137 -22.31 -12.56 -8.85
N TYR A 138 -21.46 -12.23 -7.89
CA TYR A 138 -20.55 -11.10 -8.03
C TYR A 138 -19.65 -11.28 -9.27
N LEU A 139 -19.25 -10.15 -9.87
CA LEU A 139 -18.36 -10.12 -11.01
C LEU A 139 -16.90 -10.16 -10.54
N MET A 140 -16.19 -11.26 -10.83
CA MET A 140 -14.74 -11.32 -10.65
C MET A 140 -14.03 -10.76 -11.88
N GLN A 141 -13.08 -9.85 -11.68
CA GLN A 141 -12.24 -9.30 -12.73
C GLN A 141 -10.77 -9.34 -12.31
N THR A 142 -9.91 -9.44 -13.30
CA THR A 142 -8.46 -9.38 -13.14
C THR A 142 -7.88 -8.39 -14.15
N PRO A 143 -6.77 -7.70 -13.80
CA PRO A 143 -6.02 -6.88 -14.73
C PRO A 143 -5.61 -7.65 -15.99
N GLY A 144 -5.61 -6.96 -17.12
CA GLY A 144 -5.06 -7.46 -18.39
C GLY A 144 -3.53 -7.50 -18.38
N GLN A 145 -2.95 -8.16 -19.38
CA GLN A 145 -1.50 -8.33 -19.51
C GLN A 145 -0.74 -6.99 -19.56
N GLU A 146 -1.35 -5.97 -20.18
CA GLU A 146 -0.84 -4.62 -20.27
C GLU A 146 -0.62 -3.96 -18.90
N TYR A 147 -1.46 -4.29 -17.91
CA TYR A 147 -1.32 -3.78 -16.56
C TYR A 147 -0.15 -4.46 -15.83
N VAL A 148 -0.02 -5.78 -16.01
CA VAL A 148 1.09 -6.57 -15.44
C VAL A 148 2.44 -6.05 -15.94
N GLU A 149 2.56 -5.81 -17.24
CA GLU A 149 3.78 -5.28 -17.86
C GLU A 149 4.11 -3.87 -17.34
N SER A 150 3.11 -2.99 -17.26
CA SER A 150 3.29 -1.64 -16.71
C SER A 150 3.71 -1.66 -15.24
N VAL A 151 3.10 -2.50 -14.41
CA VAL A 151 3.47 -2.66 -13.00
C VAL A 151 4.88 -3.23 -12.85
N HIS A 152 5.25 -4.23 -13.65
CA HIS A 152 6.60 -4.78 -13.65
C HIS A 152 7.64 -3.70 -13.92
N GLN A 153 7.44 -2.91 -14.98
CA GLN A 153 8.32 -1.80 -15.31
C GLN A 153 8.40 -0.78 -14.16
N ALA A 154 7.26 -0.41 -13.57
CA ALA A 154 7.22 0.55 -12.47
C ALA A 154 8.01 0.06 -11.24
N LYS A 155 7.92 -1.24 -10.89
CA LYS A 155 8.67 -1.84 -9.79
C LYS A 155 10.18 -1.88 -10.08
N GLU A 156 10.58 -2.21 -11.32
CA GLU A 156 11.99 -2.18 -11.75
C GLU A 156 12.60 -0.78 -11.63
N GLU A 157 11.86 0.27 -12.03
CA GLU A 157 12.31 1.66 -11.93
C GLU A 157 12.46 2.14 -10.48
N LEU A 158 11.67 1.60 -9.55
CA LEU A 158 11.69 1.96 -8.14
C LEU A 158 12.74 1.19 -7.33
N GLY A 159 13.35 0.16 -7.92
CA GLY A 159 14.32 -0.69 -7.23
C GLY A 159 13.69 -1.59 -6.17
N ASP A 160 12.37 -1.81 -6.22
CA ASP A 160 11.68 -2.84 -5.44
C ASP A 160 12.09 -4.22 -5.97
N ARG A 161 13.24 -4.70 -5.49
CA ARG A 161 13.76 -6.07 -5.71
C ARG A 161 13.54 -6.94 -4.49
#